data_AF-C0PCH0-F1
#
_entry.id   AF-C0PCH0-F1
#
_cell.length_a   1.000
_cell.length_b   1.000
_cell.length_c   1.000
_cell.angle_alpha   90.00
_cell.angle_beta   90.00
_cell.angle_gamma   90.00
#
_symmetry.space_group_name_H-M   'P 1'
#
loop_
_entity.id
_entity.type
_entity.pdbx_description
1 polymer ?
#
loop_
_entity_poly.entity_id
_entity_poly.type
_entity_poly.pdbx_seq_one_letter_code
_entity_poly.pdbx_strand_id
1 'polypeptide(L)'
;MDNLPRTLLMYYTNMPLPHRKYFQTVLCNSAEFNKTVVNHDLHYSTWDARSKNEPRLLTIDDVENMTESGAAFGTRFPKDDHALDRIDEEILHRHPGELVTGGWCIGVGHDSPCDISGNPDVLRPGPKAIKLAKFLSERLSYRNFYSQQCIWD
;
A
#
# COMPACT_ATOMS: atom_id res chain seq x y z
N MET A 1 21.48 17.99 -19.83
CA MET A 1 20.00 18.01 -19.87
C MET A 1 19.54 16.63 -19.52
N ASP A 2 18.91 16.48 -18.36
CA ASP A 2 18.52 15.18 -17.83
C ASP A 2 17.40 14.58 -18.68
N ASN A 3 17.73 13.54 -19.46
CA ASN A 3 16.79 12.80 -20.30
C ASN A 3 16.56 11.38 -19.78
N LEU A 4 17.06 11.07 -18.58
CA LEU A 4 17.13 9.73 -18.05
C LEU A 4 15.75 9.04 -18.03
N PRO A 5 14.64 9.66 -17.57
CA PRO A 5 13.33 9.03 -17.61
C PRO A 5 12.91 8.64 -19.03
N ARG A 6 13.13 9.51 -20.02
CA ARG A 6 12.77 9.25 -21.42
C ARG A 6 13.61 8.13 -22.03
N THR A 7 14.92 8.14 -21.77
CA THR A 7 15.85 7.12 -22.27
C THR A 7 15.53 5.75 -21.67
N LEU A 8 15.31 5.68 -20.36
CA LEU A 8 14.92 4.44 -19.68
C LEU A 8 13.55 3.95 -20.13
N LEU A 9 12.60 4.85 -20.42
CA LEU A 9 11.28 4.47 -20.91
C LEU A 9 11.41 3.71 -22.24
N MET A 10 12.14 4.27 -23.21
CA MET A 10 12.39 3.63 -24.51
C MET A 10 13.13 2.29 -24.38
N TYR A 11 14.00 2.15 -23.38
CA TYR A 11 14.70 0.91 -23.10
C TYR A 11 13.76 -0.15 -22.51
N TYR A 12 13.04 0.19 -21.44
CA TYR A 12 12.18 -0.75 -20.73
C TYR A 12 10.93 -1.13 -21.51
N THR A 13 10.42 -0.32 -22.44
CA THR A 13 9.31 -0.72 -23.31
C THR A 13 9.60 -2.00 -24.12
N ASN A 14 10.87 -2.35 -24.30
CA ASN A 14 11.30 -3.57 -25.00
C ASN A 14 11.70 -4.71 -24.04
N MET A 15 11.39 -4.59 -22.74
CA MET A 15 11.71 -5.59 -21.72
C MET A 15 10.46 -6.25 -21.12
N PRO A 16 10.54 -7.53 -20.70
CA PRO A 16 9.51 -8.14 -19.89
C PRO A 16 9.32 -7.41 -18.55
N LEU A 17 8.06 -7.25 -18.15
CA LEU A 17 7.65 -6.67 -16.86
C LEU A 17 8.31 -5.31 -16.56
N PRO A 18 8.19 -4.31 -17.45
CA PRO A 18 8.90 -3.03 -17.31
C PRO A 18 8.50 -2.25 -16.05
N HIS A 19 7.24 -2.38 -15.62
CA HIS A 19 6.71 -1.79 -14.40
C HIS A 19 7.44 -2.23 -13.13
N ARG A 20 8.14 -3.37 -13.15
CA ARG A 20 8.91 -3.87 -11.99
C ARG A 20 10.32 -3.29 -11.88
N LYS A 21 10.78 -2.54 -12.88
CA LYS A 21 12.17 -2.06 -12.97
C LYS A 21 12.26 -0.57 -13.27
N TYR A 22 11.40 -0.06 -14.16
CA TYR A 22 11.49 1.31 -14.68
C TYR A 22 11.49 2.36 -13.56
N PHE A 23 10.47 2.35 -12.69
CA PHE A 23 10.34 3.36 -11.65
C PHE A 23 11.47 3.29 -10.63
N GLN A 24 11.86 2.07 -10.22
CA GLN A 24 12.94 1.85 -9.28
C GLN A 24 14.26 2.40 -9.83
N THR A 25 14.57 2.10 -11.11
CA THR A 25 15.79 2.58 -11.76
C THR A 25 15.79 4.10 -11.94
N VAL A 26 14.67 4.70 -12.37
CA VAL A 26 14.55 6.16 -12.51
C VAL A 26 14.76 6.85 -11.17
N LEU A 27 14.03 6.42 -10.12
CA LEU A 27 14.09 7.05 -8.81
C LEU A 27 15.50 6.97 -8.21
N CYS A 28 16.18 5.83 -8.35
CA CYS A 28 17.51 5.63 -7.79
C CYS A 28 18.64 6.34 -8.53
N ASN A 29 18.44 6.68 -9.80
CA ASN A 29 19.45 7.39 -10.59
C ASN A 29 19.11 8.87 -10.78
N SER A 30 18.05 9.36 -10.15
CA SER A 30 17.68 10.78 -10.15
C SER A 30 18.21 11.44 -8.88
N ALA A 31 19.04 12.47 -9.02
CA ALA A 31 19.61 13.20 -7.88
C ALA A 31 18.57 13.82 -6.94
N GLU A 32 17.36 14.09 -7.44
CA GLU A 32 16.22 14.59 -6.66
C GLU A 32 15.64 13.51 -5.73
N PHE A 33 15.64 12.24 -6.15
CA PHE A 33 14.89 11.17 -5.48
C PHE A 33 15.77 10.11 -4.81
N ASN A 34 17.03 9.93 -5.23
CA ASN A 34 17.89 8.85 -4.75
C ASN A 34 18.18 8.87 -3.23
N LYS A 35 17.91 10.00 -2.57
CA LYS A 35 18.00 10.20 -1.11
C LYS A 35 16.65 10.24 -0.40
N THR A 36 15.53 10.16 -1.12
CA THR A 36 14.17 10.27 -0.57
C THR A 36 13.35 9.00 -0.78
N VAL A 37 13.84 8.03 -1.55
CA VAL A 37 13.15 6.75 -1.79
C VAL A 37 13.06 5.95 -0.49
N VAL A 38 11.87 5.43 -0.19
CA VAL A 38 11.69 4.43 0.87
C VAL A 38 11.56 3.06 0.19
N ASN A 39 12.40 2.10 0.56
CA ASN A 39 12.40 0.75 -0.02
C ASN A 39 11.25 -0.13 0.52
N HIS A 40 10.02 0.32 0.33
CA HIS A 40 8.81 -0.41 0.69
C HIS A 40 7.61 0.09 -0.13
N ASP A 41 6.80 -0.80 -0.67
CA ASP A 41 5.63 -0.47 -1.52
C ASP A 41 4.30 -0.38 -0.76
N LEU A 42 4.36 -0.56 0.57
CA LEU A 42 3.24 -0.55 1.53
C LEU A 42 2.26 -1.72 1.37
N HIS A 43 2.60 -2.74 0.60
CA HIS A 43 1.78 -3.93 0.44
C HIS A 43 2.27 -5.06 1.36
N TYR A 44 1.32 -5.71 2.02
CA TYR A 44 1.51 -7.04 2.57
C TYR A 44 1.39 -8.06 1.43
N SER A 45 2.39 -8.92 1.32
CA SER A 45 2.42 -10.00 0.34
C SER A 45 3.16 -11.20 0.94
N THR A 46 2.69 -12.40 0.61
CA THR A 46 3.31 -13.66 1.06
C THR A 46 3.85 -14.42 -0.15
N TRP A 47 4.94 -15.16 0.05
CA TRP A 47 5.61 -15.89 -1.03
C TRP A 47 5.66 -17.37 -0.67
N ASP A 48 5.22 -18.22 -1.60
CA ASP A 48 5.43 -19.67 -1.47
C ASP A 48 6.85 -20.03 -1.88
N ALA A 49 7.46 -20.99 -1.19
CA ALA A 49 8.79 -21.51 -1.53
C ALA A 49 8.92 -22.01 -2.98
N ARG A 50 7.79 -22.33 -3.63
CA ARG A 50 7.74 -22.82 -5.02
C ARG A 50 7.57 -21.70 -6.07
N SER A 51 6.98 -20.56 -5.71
CA SER A 51 6.76 -19.44 -6.63
C SER A 51 7.89 -18.42 -6.50
N LYS A 52 8.70 -18.26 -7.55
CA LYS A 52 9.78 -17.24 -7.58
C LYS A 52 9.39 -15.95 -8.28
N ASN A 53 8.30 -15.97 -9.06
CA ASN A 53 7.98 -14.88 -9.96
C ASN A 53 6.96 -13.92 -9.36
N GLU A 54 6.05 -14.41 -8.53
CA GLU A 54 4.97 -13.60 -7.96
C GLU A 54 4.58 -14.07 -6.56
N PRO A 55 4.07 -13.16 -5.69
CA PRO A 55 3.50 -13.52 -4.40
C PRO A 55 2.36 -14.52 -4.55
N ARG A 56 2.06 -15.35 -3.55
CA ARG A 56 0.89 -16.23 -3.60
C ARG A 56 -0.41 -15.44 -3.41
N LEU A 57 -1.53 -16.10 -3.64
CA LEU A 57 -2.83 -15.55 -3.28
C LEU A 57 -2.98 -15.53 -1.75
N LEU A 58 -3.48 -14.42 -1.21
CA LEU A 58 -3.83 -14.29 0.20
C LEU A 58 -5.16 -14.97 0.46
N THR A 59 -5.28 -15.64 1.60
CA THR A 59 -6.52 -16.29 2.06
C THR A 59 -6.98 -15.67 3.37
N ILE A 60 -8.12 -16.14 3.90
CA ILE A 60 -8.64 -15.70 5.20
C ILE A 60 -7.61 -15.88 6.35
N ASP A 61 -6.76 -16.91 6.27
CA ASP A 61 -5.71 -17.20 7.25
C ASP A 61 -4.61 -16.12 7.28
N ASP A 62 -4.50 -15.31 6.23
CA ASP A 62 -3.51 -14.24 6.14
C ASP A 62 -4.03 -12.91 6.69
N VAL A 63 -5.34 -12.76 6.89
CA VAL A 63 -5.96 -11.46 7.22
C VAL A 63 -5.43 -10.91 8.55
N GLU A 64 -5.24 -11.77 9.54
CA GLU A 64 -4.67 -11.37 10.84
C GLU A 64 -3.23 -10.88 10.66
N ASN A 65 -2.34 -11.68 10.07
CA ASN A 65 -0.95 -11.31 9.82
C ASN A 65 -0.81 -10.04 8.95
N MET A 66 -1.67 -9.90 7.93
CA MET A 66 -1.75 -8.71 7.10
C MET A 66 -2.08 -7.48 7.94
N THR A 67 -3.11 -7.57 8.77
CA THR A 67 -3.53 -6.51 9.69
C THR A 67 -2.47 -6.23 10.74
N GLU A 68 -1.71 -7.25 11.13
CA GLU A 68 -0.61 -7.17 12.08
C GLU A 68 0.62 -6.43 11.52
N SER A 69 0.90 -6.60 10.24
CA SER A 69 2.07 -6.03 9.56
C SER A 69 2.13 -4.51 9.58
N GLY A 70 0.99 -3.82 9.67
CA GLY A 70 0.90 -2.36 9.56
C GLY A 70 1.01 -1.83 8.13
N ALA A 71 1.10 -2.70 7.13
CA ALA A 71 1.01 -2.34 5.72
C ALA A 71 -0.36 -1.70 5.41
N ALA A 72 -0.39 -0.77 4.45
CA ALA A 72 -1.62 -0.08 4.07
C ALA A 72 -2.52 -0.94 3.18
N PHE A 73 -1.91 -1.86 2.42
CA PHE A 73 -2.61 -2.68 1.42
C PHE A 73 -2.25 -4.15 1.59
N GLY A 74 -3.17 -5.04 1.23
CA GLY A 74 -2.88 -6.43 0.88
C GLY A 74 -2.94 -6.60 -0.63
N THR A 75 -2.10 -7.45 -1.21
CA THR A 75 -2.16 -7.75 -2.65
C THR A 75 -2.51 -9.20 -2.90
N ARG A 76 -3.11 -9.45 -4.07
CA ARG A 76 -3.45 -10.78 -4.59
C ARG A 76 -4.48 -11.55 -3.77
N PHE A 77 -5.68 -11.01 -3.65
CA PHE A 77 -6.84 -11.80 -3.22
C PHE A 77 -7.43 -12.59 -4.41
N PRO A 78 -7.87 -13.83 -4.21
CA PRO A 78 -8.72 -14.50 -5.19
C PRO A 78 -10.00 -13.67 -5.40
N LYS A 79 -10.57 -13.80 -6.60
CA LYS A 79 -11.85 -13.17 -6.89
C LYS A 79 -12.91 -13.78 -5.96
N ASP A 80 -13.74 -12.92 -5.36
CA ASP A 80 -14.86 -13.31 -4.49
C ASP A 80 -14.43 -14.14 -3.25
N ASP A 81 -13.19 -13.92 -2.75
CA ASP A 81 -12.68 -14.60 -1.55
C ASP A 81 -13.26 -14.01 -0.25
N HIS A 82 -13.60 -14.88 0.71
CA HIS A 82 -14.15 -14.50 2.02
C HIS A 82 -13.20 -13.64 2.87
N ALA A 83 -11.90 -13.62 2.56
CA ALA A 83 -10.97 -12.67 3.17
C ALA A 83 -11.41 -11.21 2.92
N LEU A 84 -12.02 -10.91 1.78
CA LEU A 84 -12.51 -9.57 1.46
C LEU A 84 -13.72 -9.20 2.33
N ASP A 85 -14.67 -10.13 2.52
CA ASP A 85 -15.80 -9.95 3.42
C ASP A 85 -15.32 -9.67 4.85
N ARG A 86 -14.30 -10.41 5.30
CA ARG A 86 -13.69 -10.24 6.62
C ARG A 86 -13.02 -8.88 6.78
N ILE A 87 -12.33 -8.41 5.76
CA ILE A 87 -11.71 -7.07 5.73
C ILE A 87 -12.79 -5.99 5.81
N ASP A 88 -13.87 -6.14 5.04
CA ASP A 88 -14.99 -5.20 5.03
C ASP A 88 -15.64 -5.07 6.41
N GLU A 89 -15.89 -6.20 7.08
CA GLU A 89 -16.52 -6.22 8.40
C GLU A 89 -15.58 -5.73 9.52
N GLU A 90 -14.35 -6.28 9.60
CA GLU A 90 -13.49 -6.08 10.77
C GLU A 90 -12.54 -4.89 10.68
N ILE A 91 -12.17 -4.48 9.48
CA ILE A 91 -11.19 -3.42 9.26
C ILE A 91 -11.88 -2.15 8.79
N LEU A 92 -12.81 -2.27 7.84
CA LEU A 92 -13.49 -1.14 7.23
C LEU A 92 -14.85 -0.83 7.86
N HIS A 93 -15.37 -1.75 8.68
CA HIS A 93 -16.64 -1.63 9.38
C HIS A 93 -17.80 -1.24 8.44
N ARG A 94 -17.91 -1.95 7.32
CA ARG A 94 -18.98 -1.74 6.32
C ARG A 94 -19.72 -3.03 6.00
N HIS A 95 -21.00 -2.90 5.65
CA HIS A 95 -21.79 -4.00 5.12
C HIS A 95 -21.75 -4.07 3.58
N PRO A 96 -22.18 -5.19 2.97
CA PRO A 96 -22.28 -5.30 1.52
C PRO A 96 -23.14 -4.19 0.92
N GLY A 97 -22.62 -3.50 -0.08
CA GLY A 97 -23.30 -2.38 -0.74
C GLY A 97 -23.11 -1.02 -0.05
N GLU A 98 -22.49 -0.98 1.13
CA GLU A 98 -22.17 0.26 1.82
C GLU A 98 -20.78 0.79 1.45
N LEU A 99 -20.63 2.11 1.61
CA LEU A 99 -19.35 2.80 1.49
C LEU A 99 -18.59 2.73 2.82
N VAL A 100 -17.26 2.69 2.75
CA VAL A 100 -16.40 2.83 3.93
C VAL A 100 -16.63 4.22 4.52
N THR A 101 -17.04 4.28 5.79
CA THR A 101 -17.21 5.55 6.48
C THR A 101 -15.87 6.13 6.90
N GLY A 102 -15.78 7.47 6.94
CA GLY A 102 -14.55 8.18 7.26
C GLY A 102 -14.81 9.47 8.04
N GLY A 103 -13.80 10.35 8.10
CA GLY A 103 -13.94 11.63 8.79
C GLY A 103 -14.98 12.58 8.17
N TRP A 104 -15.38 12.31 6.93
CA TRP A 104 -16.48 12.96 6.22
C TRP A 104 -17.86 12.53 6.72
N CYS A 105 -17.96 11.42 7.44
CA CYS A 105 -19.23 10.97 7.99
C CYS A 105 -19.54 11.68 9.31
N ILE A 106 -20.53 12.58 9.31
CA ILE A 106 -20.83 13.44 10.47
C ILE A 106 -22.18 13.18 11.12
N GLY A 107 -23.03 12.34 10.52
CA GLY A 107 -24.32 11.99 11.09
C GLY A 107 -24.76 10.58 10.71
N VAL A 108 -25.18 9.83 11.72
CA VAL A 108 -25.85 8.53 11.60
C VAL A 108 -27.33 8.82 11.40
N GLY A 109 -27.94 8.24 10.36
CA GLY A 109 -29.40 8.26 10.25
C GLY A 109 -29.98 6.87 10.43
N HIS A 110 -31.19 6.64 9.91
CA HIS A 110 -31.96 5.43 10.23
C HIS A 110 -31.58 4.23 9.36
N ASP A 111 -31.18 4.47 8.11
CA ASP A 111 -31.00 3.41 7.09
C ASP A 111 -29.53 3.14 6.75
N SER A 112 -28.62 4.06 7.08
CA SER A 112 -27.18 3.94 6.79
C SER A 112 -26.32 4.50 7.93
N PRO A 113 -25.12 3.91 8.17
CA PRO A 113 -24.15 4.46 9.11
C PRO A 113 -23.71 5.89 8.75
N CYS A 114 -24.01 6.37 7.54
CA CYS A 114 -23.63 7.70 7.06
C CYS A 114 -24.68 8.41 6.19
N ASP A 115 -25.75 8.93 6.79
CA ASP A 115 -26.78 9.68 6.06
C ASP A 115 -26.42 11.16 5.86
N ILE A 116 -25.56 11.72 6.72
CA ILE A 116 -25.11 13.11 6.59
C ILE A 116 -23.64 13.13 6.18
N SER A 117 -23.42 13.49 4.91
CA SER A 117 -22.09 13.71 4.35
C SER A 117 -21.57 15.10 4.71
N GLY A 118 -20.39 15.14 5.32
CA GLY A 118 -19.58 16.33 5.56
C GLY A 118 -18.51 16.52 4.49
N ASN A 119 -17.44 17.23 4.85
CA ASN A 119 -16.33 17.47 3.94
C ASN A 119 -15.48 16.18 3.73
N PRO A 120 -15.33 15.66 2.49
CA PRO A 120 -14.50 14.50 2.18
C PRO A 120 -13.02 14.66 2.56
N ASP A 121 -12.51 15.89 2.64
CA ASP A 121 -11.11 16.18 2.97
C ASP A 121 -10.80 16.05 4.47
N VAL A 122 -11.83 15.90 5.32
CA VAL A 122 -11.63 15.74 6.76
C VAL A 122 -11.23 14.29 7.06
N LEU A 123 -9.98 14.13 7.49
CA LEU A 123 -9.44 12.84 7.94
C LEU A 123 -9.59 12.69 9.46
N ARG A 124 -10.15 11.56 9.89
CA ARG A 124 -10.19 11.15 11.31
C ARG A 124 -9.43 9.83 11.48
N PRO A 125 -8.19 9.86 11.99
CA PRO A 125 -7.39 8.65 12.14
C PRO A 125 -8.03 7.67 13.12
N GLY A 126 -8.29 6.44 12.67
CA GLY A 126 -8.68 5.32 13.53
C GLY A 126 -7.48 4.48 14.01
N PRO A 127 -7.71 3.39 14.75
CA PRO A 127 -6.63 2.52 15.25
C PRO A 127 -5.69 1.99 14.15
N LYS A 128 -6.23 1.64 12.97
CA LYS A 128 -5.44 1.17 11.83
C LYS A 128 -4.56 2.28 11.24
N ALA A 129 -5.03 3.53 11.24
CA ALA A 129 -4.23 4.68 10.80
C ALA A 129 -3.06 4.96 11.76
N ILE A 130 -3.27 4.81 13.07
CA ILE A 130 -2.19 4.90 14.07
C ILE A 130 -1.13 3.82 13.81
N LYS A 131 -1.58 2.61 13.47
CA LYS A 131 -0.67 1.50 13.15
C LYS A 131 0.16 1.78 11.88
N LEU A 132 -0.47 2.30 10.83
CA LEU A 132 0.23 2.73 9.62
C LEU A 132 1.25 3.84 9.93
N ALA A 133 0.87 4.82 10.76
CA ALA A 133 1.78 5.88 11.16
C ALA A 133 3.02 5.32 11.89
N LYS A 134 2.84 4.35 12.79
CA LYS A 134 3.95 3.65 13.45
C LYS A 134 4.83 2.90 12.44
N PHE A 135 4.21 2.14 11.54
CA PHE A 135 4.91 1.42 10.47
C PHE A 135 5.78 2.36 9.61
N LEU A 136 5.23 3.50 9.19
CA LEU A 136 5.95 4.52 8.42
C LEU A 136 7.08 5.14 9.24
N SER A 137 6.83 5.48 10.51
CA SER A 137 7.85 6.05 11.40
C SER A 137 9.05 5.12 11.61
N GLU A 138 8.83 3.81 11.70
CA GLU A 138 9.90 2.82 11.84
C GLU A 138 10.77 2.76 10.57
N ARG A 139 10.16 2.81 9.38
CA ARG A 139 10.86 2.81 8.09
C ARG A 139 11.62 4.11 7.82
N LEU A 140 11.07 5.23 8.28
CA LEU A 140 11.68 6.55 8.17
C LEU A 140 12.71 6.83 9.27
N SER A 141 12.91 5.91 10.23
CA SER A 141 13.97 6.05 11.22
C SER A 141 15.33 6.08 10.52
N TYR A 142 16.24 6.96 11.00
CA TYR A 142 17.53 7.23 10.34
C TYR A 142 18.29 5.96 9.94
N ARG A 143 18.37 4.98 10.84
CA ARG A 143 19.07 3.72 10.60
C ARG A 143 18.44 2.90 9.46
N ASN A 144 17.12 2.74 9.48
CA ASN A 144 16.40 1.95 8.48
C ASN A 144 16.39 2.67 7.14
N PHE A 145 16.11 3.97 7.16
CA PHE A 145 16.04 4.78 5.95
C PHE A 145 17.38 4.84 5.21
N TYR A 146 18.48 5.15 5.93
CA TYR A 146 19.81 5.28 5.32
C TYR A 146 20.35 3.96 4.76
N SER A 147 20.15 2.85 5.48
CA SER A 147 20.63 1.52 5.05
C SER A 147 19.88 0.93 3.85
N GLN A 148 18.77 1.55 3.44
CA GLN A 148 17.93 1.11 2.33
C GLN A 148 17.85 2.14 1.19
N GLN A 149 18.72 3.16 1.18
CA GLN A 149 18.86 4.08 0.06
C GLN A 149 19.64 3.45 -1.10
N CYS A 150 19.43 3.97 -2.30
CA CYS A 150 20.22 3.62 -3.49
C CYS A 150 21.34 4.64 -3.74
N ILE A 151 22.07 4.97 -2.68
CA ILE A 151 23.29 5.76 -2.72
C ILE A 151 24.46 4.76 -2.66
N TRP A 152 25.40 4.89 -3.58
CA TRP A 152 26.65 4.15 -3.54
C TRP A 152 27.76 5.11 -3.07
N ASP A 153 28.51 4.69 -2.07
CA ASP A 153 29.73 5.40 -1.60
C ASP A 153 30.90 5.19 -2.57
#